data_AF-A0A3S0T7M5-F1
#
_entry.id   AF-A0A3S0T7M5-F1
#
_cell.length_a   1.000
_cell.length_b   1.000
_cell.length_c   1.000
_cell.angle_alpha   90.00
_cell.angle_beta   90.00
_cell.angle_gamma   90.00
#
_symmetry.space_group_name_H-M   'P 1'
#
loop_
_entity.id
_entity.type
_entity.pdbx_description
1 polymer ?
#
loop_
_entity_poly.entity_id
_entity_poly.type
_entity_poly.pdbx_seq_one_letter_code
_entity_poly.pdbx_strand_id
1 'polypeptide(L)'
;MACNKPQEYTKEQLDKLKEKYKINTDKQEIKDNLEWIAPQESPFNEVDNKYYFVVWLDDKENNWKIIKLKNDIDLYEPSKWKLDESSNYYLGMGRNGIYIRNISGFIKYAKTFNNGDSDSYFKVYRWNINTDFPNLVVDSKTGEINVEDE
;
A
#
# COMPACT_ATOMS: atom_id res chain seq x y z
N MET A 1 22.63 10.11 13.46
CA MET A 1 21.77 9.26 12.62
C MET A 1 20.59 10.13 12.23
N ALA A 2 20.49 10.52 10.96
CA ALA A 2 19.35 11.31 10.50
C ALA A 2 18.13 10.39 10.46
N CYS A 3 17.14 10.63 11.32
CA CYS A 3 15.78 10.14 11.03
C CYS A 3 15.39 10.79 9.70
N ASN A 4 15.16 10.00 8.66
CA ASN A 4 14.51 10.49 7.45
C ASN A 4 13.15 11.06 7.89
N LYS A 5 12.99 12.39 7.84
CA LYS A 5 11.66 12.97 7.99
C LYS A 5 10.80 12.43 6.84
N PRO A 6 9.55 12.01 7.09
CA PRO A 6 8.64 11.67 6.01
C PRO A 6 8.63 12.80 4.98
N GLN A 7 8.65 12.45 3.71
CA GLN A 7 8.58 13.43 2.63
C GLN A 7 7.24 14.15 2.71
N GLU A 8 7.26 15.48 2.91
CA GLU A 8 6.07 16.33 2.88
C GLU A 8 5.99 17.01 1.50
N TYR A 9 4.98 16.62 0.73
CA TYR A 9 4.59 17.22 -0.53
C TYR A 9 3.66 18.41 -0.29
N THR A 10 3.90 19.50 -1.02
CA THR A 10 2.89 20.56 -1.17
C THR A 10 1.65 20.01 -1.87
N LYS A 11 0.52 20.72 -1.78
CA LYS A 11 -0.72 20.33 -2.47
C LYS A 11 -0.49 20.12 -3.97
N GLU A 12 0.22 21.02 -4.63
CA GLU A 12 0.51 20.93 -6.06
C GLU A 12 1.39 19.72 -6.41
N GLN A 13 2.36 19.39 -5.56
CA GLN A 13 3.20 18.19 -5.74
C GLN A 13 2.38 16.91 -5.55
N LEU A 14 1.52 16.88 -4.54
CA LEU A 14 0.63 15.75 -4.28
C LEU A 14 -0.33 15.52 -5.44
N ASP A 15 -0.94 16.58 -5.97
CA ASP A 15 -1.84 16.50 -7.12
C ASP A 15 -1.11 15.93 -8.35
N LYS A 16 0.13 16.39 -8.63
CA LYS A 16 0.96 15.84 -9.72
C LYS A 16 1.30 14.36 -9.51
N LEU A 17 1.57 13.93 -8.28
CA LEU A 17 1.85 12.53 -7.97
C LEU A 17 0.61 11.66 -8.12
N LYS A 18 -0.55 12.13 -7.65
CA LYS A 18 -1.82 11.43 -7.81
C LYS A 18 -2.15 11.23 -9.29
N GLU A 19 -1.97 12.26 -10.12
CA GLU A 19 -2.12 12.12 -11.58
C GLU A 19 -1.12 11.12 -12.19
N LYS A 20 0.15 11.16 -11.77
CA LYS A 20 1.18 10.23 -12.24
C LYS A 20 0.87 8.77 -11.91
N TYR A 21 0.31 8.51 -10.73
CA TYR A 21 -0.01 7.16 -10.26
C TYR A 21 -1.40 6.68 -10.69
N LYS A 22 -2.16 7.47 -11.45
CA LYS A 22 -3.40 6.96 -12.06
C LYS A 22 -3.10 5.75 -12.93
N ILE A 23 -3.92 4.71 -12.77
CA ILE A 23 -3.83 3.51 -13.59
C ILE A 23 -4.32 3.82 -15.00
N ASN A 24 -3.60 3.34 -16.00
CA ASN A 24 -4.02 3.43 -17.39
C ASN A 24 -5.07 2.34 -17.67
N THR A 25 -6.35 2.73 -17.71
CA THR A 25 -7.48 1.84 -17.99
C THR A 25 -8.60 2.59 -18.69
N ASP A 26 -9.41 1.93 -19.52
CA ASP A 26 -10.58 2.56 -20.13
C ASP A 26 -11.81 2.56 -19.22
N LYS A 27 -11.77 1.84 -18.08
CA LYS A 27 -12.87 1.78 -17.11
C LYS A 27 -12.96 3.08 -16.30
N GLN A 28 -13.91 3.95 -16.67
CA GLN A 28 -14.11 5.26 -16.05
C GLN A 28 -14.34 5.16 -14.53
N GLU A 29 -15.06 4.13 -14.08
CA GLU A 29 -15.30 3.89 -12.65
C GLU A 29 -13.99 3.71 -11.85
N ILE A 30 -12.99 3.05 -12.44
CA ILE A 30 -11.68 2.89 -11.79
C ILE A 30 -10.94 4.22 -11.75
N LYS A 31 -10.99 5.00 -12.83
CA LYS A 31 -10.36 6.33 -12.90
C LYS A 31 -10.92 7.30 -11.86
N ASP A 32 -12.21 7.22 -11.60
CA ASP A 32 -12.91 8.16 -10.71
C ASP A 32 -12.78 7.76 -9.23
N ASN A 33 -12.68 6.45 -8.94
CA ASN A 33 -12.78 5.95 -7.57
C ASN A 33 -11.47 5.37 -7.01
N LEU A 34 -10.48 5.05 -7.84
CA LEU A 34 -9.19 4.54 -7.36
C LEU A 34 -8.16 5.66 -7.23
N GLU A 35 -7.81 5.98 -6.00
CA GLU A 35 -6.94 7.10 -5.67
C GLU A 35 -5.62 6.62 -5.07
N TRP A 36 -4.48 7.04 -5.62
CA TRP A 36 -3.18 6.81 -4.99
C TRP A 36 -3.06 7.64 -3.70
N ILE A 37 -2.56 7.01 -2.64
CA ILE A 37 -2.42 7.62 -1.32
C ILE A 37 -0.95 7.76 -0.97
N ALA A 38 -0.56 8.98 -0.59
CA ALA A 38 0.79 9.26 -0.10
C ALA A 38 0.94 8.90 1.39
N PRO A 39 2.15 8.58 1.86
CA PRO A 39 2.44 8.38 3.29
C PRO A 39 1.98 9.53 4.19
N GLN A 40 2.13 10.78 3.74
CA GLN A 40 1.72 11.96 4.52
C GLN A 40 0.22 12.02 4.81
N GLU A 41 -0.62 11.36 4.00
CA GLU A 41 -2.07 11.30 4.19
C GLU A 41 -2.46 10.32 5.30
N SER A 42 -1.51 9.53 5.80
CA SER A 42 -1.65 8.67 7.00
C SER A 42 -2.92 7.79 7.01
N PRO A 43 -3.20 7.03 5.93
CA PRO A 43 -4.47 6.29 5.77
C PRO A 43 -4.74 5.21 6.82
N PHE A 44 -3.71 4.77 7.56
CA PHE A 44 -3.79 3.64 8.49
C PHE A 44 -3.56 4.03 9.96
N ASN A 45 -3.65 5.33 10.29
CA ASN A 45 -3.54 5.79 11.68
C ASN A 45 -4.84 5.59 12.47
N GLU A 46 -5.97 5.50 11.78
CA GLU A 46 -7.31 5.32 12.35
C GLU A 46 -8.10 4.31 11.51
N VAL A 47 -9.10 3.67 12.14
CA VAL A 47 -10.05 2.80 11.45
C VAL A 47 -11.05 3.67 10.68
N ASP A 48 -10.98 3.65 9.35
CA ASP A 48 -11.88 4.43 8.49
C ASP A 48 -12.85 3.56 7.66
N ASN A 49 -12.78 2.23 7.82
CA ASN A 49 -13.62 1.24 7.13
C ASN A 49 -13.55 1.29 5.60
N LYS A 50 -12.57 1.98 5.01
CA LYS A 50 -12.40 2.02 3.56
C LYS A 50 -11.59 0.84 3.05
N TYR A 51 -11.67 0.61 1.75
CA TYR A 51 -10.93 -0.43 1.08
C TYR A 51 -9.66 0.12 0.45
N TYR A 52 -8.59 -0.64 0.61
CA TYR A 52 -7.27 -0.31 0.11
C TYR A 52 -6.71 -1.46 -0.70
N PHE A 53 -6.06 -1.11 -1.81
CA PHE A 53 -5.17 -1.99 -2.53
C PHE A 53 -3.74 -1.63 -2.14
N VAL A 54 -3.03 -2.60 -1.57
CA VAL A 54 -1.66 -2.43 -1.11
C VAL A 54 -0.76 -3.27 -1.99
N VAL A 55 0.03 -2.59 -2.81
CA VAL A 55 1.10 -3.18 -3.57
C VAL A 55 2.37 -3.12 -2.72
N TRP A 56 3.02 -4.26 -2.49
CA TRP A 56 4.19 -4.35 -1.62
C TRP A 56 5.29 -5.22 -2.24
N LEU A 57 6.54 -4.84 -1.99
CA LEU A 57 7.71 -5.54 -2.52
C LEU A 57 8.04 -6.76 -1.64
N ASP A 58 7.89 -7.95 -2.22
CA ASP A 58 8.44 -9.20 -1.68
C ASP A 58 9.92 -9.30 -2.08
N ASP A 59 10.77 -9.63 -1.10
CA ASP A 59 12.22 -9.75 -1.28
C ASP A 59 12.62 -10.95 -2.15
N LYS A 60 11.73 -11.94 -2.33
CA LYS A 60 12.01 -13.05 -3.24
C LYS A 60 12.05 -12.50 -4.67
N GLU A 61 13.25 -12.25 -5.18
CA GLU A 61 13.54 -11.74 -6.53
C GLU A 61 12.99 -10.33 -6.83
N ASN A 62 12.78 -9.51 -5.79
CA ASN A 62 12.13 -8.20 -5.90
C ASN A 62 10.76 -8.30 -6.57
N ASN A 63 9.96 -9.29 -6.16
CA ASN A 63 8.65 -9.52 -6.75
C ASN A 63 7.58 -8.65 -6.06
N TRP A 64 6.86 -7.84 -6.81
CA TRP A 64 5.74 -7.07 -6.29
C TRP A 64 4.48 -7.95 -6.17
N LYS A 65 3.74 -7.72 -5.08
CA LYS A 65 2.45 -8.36 -4.80
C LYS A 65 1.41 -7.30 -4.55
N ILE A 66 0.15 -7.63 -4.79
CA ILE A 66 -1.00 -6.77 -4.48
C ILE A 66 -1.95 -7.52 -3.57
N ILE A 67 -2.44 -6.84 -2.54
CA ILE A 67 -3.53 -7.32 -1.71
C ILE A 67 -4.65 -6.28 -1.64
N LYS A 68 -5.86 -6.75 -1.40
CA LYS A 68 -7.00 -5.92 -1.04
C LYS A 68 -7.29 -6.10 0.44
N LEU A 69 -7.43 -5.01 1.18
CA LEU A 69 -7.81 -5.04 2.58
C LEU A 69 -8.85 -3.98 2.90
N LYS A 70 -9.64 -4.23 3.94
CA LYS A 70 -10.47 -3.22 4.58
C LYS A 70 -9.72 -2.67 5.78
N ASN A 71 -9.72 -1.34 5.94
CA ASN A 71 -9.10 -0.69 7.09
C ASN A 71 -10.07 -0.72 8.29
N ASP A 72 -10.32 -1.92 8.80
CA ASP A 72 -11.16 -2.22 9.96
C ASP A 72 -10.44 -3.05 11.02
N ILE A 73 -9.11 -3.11 10.94
CA ILE A 73 -8.28 -3.90 11.84
C ILE A 73 -8.17 -3.19 13.19
N ASP A 74 -8.39 -3.96 14.24
CA ASP A 74 -8.16 -3.51 15.61
C ASP A 74 -6.65 -3.35 15.88
N LEU A 75 -6.20 -2.10 16.01
CA LEU A 75 -4.82 -1.75 16.33
C LEU A 75 -4.40 -2.15 17.76
N TYR A 76 -5.29 -2.74 18.55
CA TYR A 76 -5.03 -3.30 19.88
C TYR A 76 -5.02 -4.83 19.90
N GLU A 77 -5.26 -5.49 18.77
CA GLU A 77 -5.28 -6.96 18.68
C GLU A 77 -4.16 -7.48 17.74
N PRO A 78 -2.93 -7.72 18.25
CA PRO A 78 -1.78 -8.09 17.43
C PRO A 78 -1.95 -9.36 16.59
N SER A 79 -2.84 -10.27 16.97
CA SER A 79 -3.18 -11.47 16.19
C SER A 79 -3.78 -11.15 14.82
N LYS A 80 -4.38 -9.96 14.65
CA LYS A 80 -4.98 -9.52 13.39
C LYS A 80 -4.04 -8.67 12.54
N TRP A 81 -2.82 -8.42 13.00
CA TRP A 81 -1.90 -7.51 12.32
C TRP A 81 -1.26 -8.10 11.08
N LYS A 82 -1.29 -9.42 10.86
CA LYS A 82 -0.71 -10.04 9.68
C LYS A 82 -1.71 -9.99 8.52
N LEU A 83 -1.32 -9.33 7.43
CA LEU A 83 -2.16 -9.10 6.25
C LEU A 83 -1.87 -10.09 5.14
N ASP A 84 -0.59 -10.35 4.88
CA ASP A 84 -0.11 -11.21 3.80
C ASP A 84 1.28 -11.77 4.14
N GLU A 85 1.70 -12.80 3.42
CA GLU A 85 2.97 -13.49 3.65
C GLU A 85 3.66 -13.89 2.34
N SER A 86 4.98 -13.89 2.37
CA SER A 86 5.86 -14.49 1.40
C SER A 86 6.82 -15.48 2.05
N SER A 87 7.73 -16.06 1.27
CA SER A 87 8.69 -17.04 1.80
C SER A 87 9.57 -16.49 2.93
N ASN A 88 9.91 -15.19 2.88
CA ASN A 88 10.86 -14.58 3.82
C ASN A 88 10.29 -13.37 4.57
N TYR A 89 9.15 -12.81 4.14
CA TYR A 89 8.59 -11.58 4.69
C TYR A 89 7.09 -11.73 4.92
N TYR A 90 6.55 -10.95 5.85
CA TYR A 90 5.12 -10.75 5.96
C TYR A 90 4.80 -9.26 5.88
N LEU A 91 3.66 -8.97 5.25
CA LEU A 91 3.02 -7.67 5.31
C LEU A 91 2.15 -7.65 6.56
N GLY A 92 2.25 -6.59 7.35
CA GLY A 92 1.39 -6.40 8.50
C GLY A 92 0.95 -4.96 8.66
N MET A 93 -0.03 -4.75 9.52
CA MET A 93 -0.55 -3.45 9.92
C MET A 93 -0.56 -3.34 11.43
N GLY A 94 -0.01 -2.26 11.96
CA GLY A 94 0.00 -1.98 13.38
C GLY A 94 -0.19 -0.49 13.63
N ARG A 95 0.12 -0.04 14.86
CA ARG A 95 -0.10 1.36 15.28
C ARG A 95 0.58 2.42 14.42
N ASN A 96 1.63 2.05 13.69
CA ASN A 96 2.38 2.96 12.83
C ASN A 96 2.06 2.74 11.33
N GLY A 97 0.89 2.18 11.05
CA GLY A 97 0.44 1.83 9.70
C GLY A 97 0.97 0.49 9.21
N ILE A 98 1.07 0.36 7.89
CA ILE A 98 1.49 -0.87 7.22
C ILE A 98 3.02 -0.99 7.18
N TYR A 99 3.51 -2.21 7.37
CA TYR A 99 4.91 -2.54 7.41
C TYR A 99 5.21 -3.90 6.77
N ILE A 100 6.44 -4.07 6.28
CA ILE A 100 7.00 -5.34 5.81
C ILE A 100 8.07 -5.77 6.81
N ARG A 101 8.03 -7.03 7.27
CA ARG A 101 9.00 -7.57 8.22
C ARG A 101 9.46 -8.96 7.83
N ASN A 102 10.74 -9.27 8.05
CA ASN A 102 11.30 -10.60 7.82
C ASN A 102 10.75 -11.63 8.82
N ILE A 103 10.39 -12.82 8.34
CA ILE A 103 9.80 -13.92 9.13
C ILE A 103 10.82 -14.58 10.06
N SER A 104 12.11 -14.62 9.70
CA SER A 104 13.16 -15.31 10.46
C SER A 104 13.51 -14.67 11.81
N GLY A 105 12.86 -13.56 12.19
CA GLY A 105 13.00 -12.94 13.51
C GLY A 105 14.29 -12.15 13.73
N PHE A 106 15.29 -12.26 12.84
CA PHE A 106 16.47 -11.40 12.85
C PHE A 106 16.08 -9.99 12.39
N ILE A 107 15.90 -9.10 13.36
CA ILE A 107 15.58 -7.68 13.18
C ILE A 107 16.67 -7.06 12.31
N LYS A 108 16.38 -6.79 11.04
CA LYS A 108 17.21 -5.88 10.26
C LYS A 108 16.46 -4.96 9.31
N TYR A 109 15.32 -5.35 8.76
CA TYR A 109 14.55 -4.48 7.87
C TYR A 109 13.05 -4.58 8.12
N ALA A 110 12.54 -3.66 8.96
CA ALA A 110 11.13 -3.29 8.93
C ALA A 110 11.00 -2.10 7.99
N LYS A 111 10.34 -2.27 6.84
CA LYS A 111 9.97 -1.16 5.95
C LYS A 111 8.57 -0.72 6.33
N THR A 112 8.33 0.58 6.47
CA THR A 112 7.03 1.10 6.91
C THR A 112 6.55 2.13 5.91
N PHE A 113 5.28 2.05 5.52
CA PHE A 113 4.68 2.98 4.56
C PHE A 113 4.86 4.45 5.01
N ASN A 114 4.63 4.73 6.30
CA ASN A 114 4.66 6.09 6.85
C ASN A 114 6.05 6.77 6.88
N ASN A 115 7.16 6.03 6.69
CA ASN A 115 8.53 6.60 6.76
C ASN A 115 9.04 7.14 5.42
N GLY A 116 8.20 7.29 4.40
CA GLY A 116 8.61 7.79 3.08
C GLY A 116 9.35 6.75 2.22
N ASP A 117 9.35 5.48 2.64
CA ASP A 117 9.82 4.34 1.86
C ASP A 117 8.80 3.91 0.77
N SER A 118 7.71 4.66 0.57
CA SER A 118 6.58 4.23 -0.25
C SER A 118 7.02 3.84 -1.66
N ASP A 119 7.65 4.72 -2.41
CA ASP A 119 7.88 4.43 -3.83
C ASP A 119 8.85 3.25 -4.08
N SER A 120 9.63 2.86 -3.06
CA SER A 120 10.57 1.73 -3.14
C SER A 120 10.00 0.39 -2.66
N TYR A 121 8.97 0.39 -1.80
CA TYR A 121 8.46 -0.83 -1.17
C TYR A 121 6.94 -0.95 -1.11
N PHE A 122 6.20 0.15 -1.31
CA PHE A 122 4.75 0.24 -1.17
C PHE A 122 4.08 1.17 -2.19
N LYS A 123 3.06 0.71 -2.89
CA LYS A 123 2.10 1.60 -3.54
C LYS A 123 0.73 1.35 -2.93
N VAL A 124 0.07 2.40 -2.44
CA VAL A 124 -1.21 2.28 -1.74
C VAL A 124 -2.26 3.03 -2.53
N TYR A 125 -3.37 2.36 -2.80
CA TYR A 125 -4.52 2.92 -3.50
C TYR A 125 -5.76 2.75 -2.64
N ARG A 126 -6.57 3.79 -2.53
CA ARG A 126 -7.86 3.76 -1.85
C ARG A 126 -8.97 3.63 -2.88
N TRP A 127 -9.92 2.75 -2.59
CA TRP A 127 -11.18 2.66 -3.32
C TRP A 127 -12.22 3.54 -2.63
N ASN A 128 -12.69 4.58 -3.34
CA ASN A 128 -13.55 5.62 -2.77
C ASN A 128 -15.04 5.24 -2.74
N ILE A 129 -15.40 4.04 -3.20
CA ILE A 129 -16.74 3.45 -3.06
C ILE A 129 -16.65 2.08 -2.35
N ASN A 130 -17.79 1.54 -1.93
CA ASN A 130 -17.85 0.31 -1.11
C ASN A 130 -18.35 -0.93 -1.89
N THR A 131 -18.49 -0.82 -3.20
CA THR A 131 -19.00 -1.87 -4.09
C THR A 131 -18.09 -2.00 -5.32
N ASP A 132 -18.38 -2.98 -6.19
CA ASP A 132 -17.83 -3.06 -7.55
C ASP A 132 -16.28 -2.98 -7.61
N PHE A 133 -15.63 -3.81 -6.78
CA PHE A 133 -14.18 -3.80 -6.67
C PHE A 133 -13.51 -4.24 -7.98
N PRO A 134 -12.55 -3.47 -8.49
CA PRO A 134 -11.81 -3.88 -9.67
C PRO A 134 -10.90 -5.08 -9.38
N ASN A 135 -10.78 -5.95 -10.37
CA ASN A 135 -9.74 -6.98 -10.41
C ASN A 135 -8.43 -6.31 -10.84
N LEU A 136 -7.58 -6.00 -9.87
CA LEU A 136 -6.27 -5.39 -10.08
C LEU A 136 -5.19 -6.45 -9.99
N VAL A 137 -4.35 -6.51 -11.02
CA VAL A 137 -3.15 -7.34 -11.05
C VAL A 137 -1.92 -6.45 -11.01
N VAL A 138 -0.82 -6.97 -10.47
CA VAL A 138 0.45 -6.25 -10.40
C VAL A 138 1.49 -6.96 -11.25
N ASP A 139 2.23 -6.19 -12.04
CA ASP A 139 3.46 -6.67 -12.66
C ASP A 139 4.48 -6.97 -11.56
N SER A 140 4.81 -8.26 -11.42
CA SER A 140 5.72 -8.71 -10.36
C SER A 140 7.11 -8.07 -10.42
N LYS A 141 7.59 -7.56 -11.57
CA LYS A 141 8.94 -6.97 -11.68
C LYS A 141 8.94 -5.46 -11.49
N THR A 142 7.88 -4.76 -11.89
CA THR A 142 7.83 -3.27 -11.85
C THR A 142 6.92 -2.73 -10.74
N GLY A 143 6.00 -3.55 -10.24
CA GLY A 143 4.95 -3.12 -9.32
C GLY A 143 3.90 -2.25 -10.00
N GLU A 144 3.85 -2.18 -11.33
CA GLU A 144 2.81 -1.48 -12.07
C GLU A 144 1.49 -2.24 -11.95
N ILE A 145 0.40 -1.50 -11.76
CA ILE A 145 -0.92 -2.10 -11.62
C ILE A 145 -1.62 -2.04 -12.97
N ASN A 146 -2.19 -3.16 -13.38
CA ASN A 146 -3.07 -3.26 -14.52
C ASN A 146 -4.45 -3.75 -14.07
N VAL A 147 -5.46 -3.42 -14.86
CA VAL A 147 -6.80 -3.95 -14.67
C VAL A 147 -6.89 -5.24 -15.45
N GLU A 148 -7.26 -6.33 -14.78
CA GLU A 148 -7.57 -7.58 -15.45
C GLU A 148 -9.00 -7.50 -15.99
N ASP A 149 -9.15 -7.81 -17.28
CA ASP A 149 -10.47 -7.99 -17.87
C ASP A 149 -10.95 -9.42 -17.57
N GLU A 150 -12.20 -9.53 -17.12
CA GLU A 150 -12.86 -10.81 -16.88
C GLU A 150 -13.12 -11.60 -18.16
#